data_AF-A0A9W9ZED1-F1
#
_entry.id   AF-A0A9W9ZED1-F1
#
_cell.length_a   1.000
_cell.length_b   1.000
_cell.length_c   1.000
_cell.angle_alpha   90.00
_cell.angle_beta   90.00
_cell.angle_gamma   90.00
#
_symmetry.space_group_name_H-M   'P 1'
#
loop_
_entity.id
_entity.type
_entity.pdbx_description
1 polymer ?
#
loop_
_entity_poly.entity_id
_entity_poly.type
_entity_poly.pdbx_seq_one_letter_code
_entity_poly.pdbx_strand_id
1 'polypeptide(L)'
;MFRFPLRTEQMARESKISSSPVSLERLDTIMQELKKIGFEKSLKRSIVDAFKDHQLGMLPRGGVACLLEKKNPKDPVQRPKKAYCFLPLPFETNLPVHINGHFALDHEARRNLWIDEVGHGGYRSDWNSALLSDVVASCYLTMLVEVRTFS
;
A
#
# COMPACT_ATOMS: atom_id res chain seq x y z
N MET A 1 1.10 -12.37 -5.05
CA MET A 1 0.54 -11.81 -3.79
C MET A 1 0.91 -12.77 -2.68
N PHE A 2 1.85 -12.40 -1.80
CA PHE A 2 2.18 -13.20 -0.64
C PHE A 2 1.24 -12.79 0.50
N ARG A 3 0.32 -13.68 0.87
CA ARG A 3 -0.38 -13.58 2.15
C ARG A 3 0.49 -14.30 3.16
N PHE A 4 0.84 -13.65 4.26
CA PHE A 4 1.43 -14.34 5.40
C PHE A 4 0.29 -14.82 6.29
N PRO A 5 -0.11 -16.11 6.23
CA PRO A 5 -1.08 -16.63 7.17
C PRO A 5 -0.53 -16.50 8.58
N LEU A 6 -1.33 -15.88 9.46
CA LEU A 6 -0.97 -15.73 10.86
C LEU A 6 -0.95 -17.10 11.53
N ARG A 7 0.05 -17.33 12.40
CA ARG A 7 0.25 -18.64 13.00
C ARG A 7 -0.80 -18.90 14.08
N THR A 8 -1.67 -19.88 13.86
CA THR A 8 -2.61 -20.36 14.88
C THR A 8 -1.91 -21.21 15.94
N GLU A 9 -2.58 -21.52 17.04
CA GLU A 9 -2.07 -22.45 18.07
C GLU A 9 -1.65 -23.79 17.49
N GLN A 10 -2.50 -24.39 16.64
CA GLN A 10 -2.21 -25.67 16.01
C GLN A 10 -0.96 -25.58 15.13
N MET A 11 -0.88 -24.54 14.29
CA MET A 11 0.29 -24.32 13.42
C MET A 11 1.57 -24.10 14.23
N ALA A 12 1.48 -23.48 15.41
CA ALA A 12 2.59 -23.30 16.33
C ALA A 12 3.09 -24.61 16.93
N ARG A 13 2.19 -25.50 17.35
CA ARG A 13 2.56 -26.82 17.91
C ARG A 13 3.30 -27.68 16.89
N GLU A 14 2.93 -27.57 15.62
CA GLU A 14 3.50 -28.36 14.53
C GLU A 14 4.72 -27.68 13.86
N SER A 15 5.01 -26.42 14.20
CA SER A 15 6.07 -25.65 13.53
C SER A 15 7.48 -26.00 14.04
N LYS A 16 8.37 -26.33 13.11
CA LYS A 16 9.82 -26.45 13.38
C LYS A 16 10.56 -25.10 13.38
N ILE A 17 9.89 -24.02 12.98
CA ILE A 17 10.50 -22.69 12.79
C ILE A 17 10.24 -21.80 14.00
N SER A 18 9.02 -21.84 14.56
CA SER A 18 8.69 -21.09 15.77
C SER A 18 7.39 -21.60 16.38
N SER A 19 7.45 -21.92 17.68
CA SER A 19 6.35 -22.47 18.48
C SER A 19 5.40 -21.42 19.03
N SER A 20 5.63 -20.13 18.76
CA SER A 20 4.77 -19.05 19.26
C SER A 20 3.61 -18.80 18.29
N PRO A 21 2.35 -18.96 18.72
CA PRO A 21 1.21 -18.51 17.94
C PRO A 21 1.13 -16.98 17.94
N VAL A 22 0.42 -16.43 16.97
CA VAL A 22 0.12 -15.01 16.94
C VAL A 22 -1.17 -14.78 17.74
N SER A 23 -1.07 -14.15 18.92
CA SER A 23 -2.22 -13.78 19.75
C SER A 23 -2.91 -12.51 19.25
N LEU A 24 -4.15 -12.28 19.68
CA LEU A 24 -4.89 -11.04 19.42
C LEU A 24 -4.16 -9.81 19.98
N GLU A 25 -3.58 -9.90 21.18
CA GLU A 25 -2.77 -8.82 21.76
C GLU A 25 -1.53 -8.52 20.91
N ARG A 26 -0.89 -9.56 20.37
CA ARG A 26 0.25 -9.38 19.47
C ARG A 26 -0.19 -8.75 18.15
N LEU A 27 -1.38 -9.07 17.65
CA LEU A 27 -1.97 -8.43 16.48
C LEU A 27 -2.32 -6.97 16.71
N ASP A 28 -2.91 -6.64 17.86
CA ASP A 28 -3.18 -5.26 18.24
C ASP A 28 -1.88 -4.47 18.37
N THR A 29 -0.83 -5.06 18.92
CA THR A 29 0.51 -4.46 18.97
C THR A 29 1.05 -4.22 17.56
N ILE A 30 1.00 -5.22 16.68
CA ILE A 30 1.42 -5.07 15.28
C ILE A 30 0.62 -3.95 14.62
N MET A 31 -0.69 -3.87 14.83
CA MET A 31 -1.53 -2.82 14.27
C MET A 31 -1.21 -1.43 14.81
N GLN A 32 -0.91 -1.31 16.10
CA GLN A 32 -0.44 -0.04 16.67
C GLN A 32 0.90 0.38 16.06
N GLU A 33 1.82 -0.56 15.86
CA GLU A 33 3.08 -0.27 15.18
C GLU A 33 2.86 0.07 13.69
N LEU A 34 1.94 -0.60 13.00
CA LEU A 34 1.61 -0.28 11.60
C LEU A 34 0.94 1.08 11.45
N LYS A 35 0.12 1.49 12.43
CA LYS A 35 -0.40 2.86 12.49
C LYS A 35 0.76 3.85 12.59
N LYS A 36 1.71 3.62 13.50
CA LYS A 36 2.87 4.51 13.68
C LYS A 36 3.80 4.57 12.47
N ILE A 37 3.99 3.45 11.78
CA ILE A 37 4.98 3.34 10.69
C ILE A 37 4.40 3.75 9.34
N GLY A 38 3.12 3.47 9.09
CA GLY A 38 2.51 3.61 7.76
C GLY A 38 1.48 4.72 7.61
N PHE A 39 0.92 5.27 8.68
CA PHE A 39 -0.18 6.23 8.58
C PHE A 39 -0.01 7.40 9.54
N GLU A 40 0.10 8.60 9.00
CA GLU A 40 0.11 9.83 9.80
C GLU A 40 -1.28 10.10 10.42
N LYS A 41 -2.36 9.64 9.77
CA LYS A 41 -3.74 9.84 10.22
C LYS A 41 -4.32 8.58 10.87
N SER A 42 -5.37 8.79 11.66
CA SER A 42 -6.14 7.68 12.23
C SER A 42 -6.78 6.85 11.11
N LEU A 43 -6.50 5.54 11.11
CA LEU A 43 -7.14 4.60 10.21
C LEU A 43 -8.65 4.52 10.43
N LYS A 44 -9.40 4.38 9.33
CA LYS A 44 -10.83 4.08 9.37
C LYS A 44 -11.09 2.73 10.04
N ARG A 45 -12.20 2.64 10.76
CA ARG A 45 -12.59 1.44 11.51
C ARG A 45 -12.73 0.21 10.61
N SER A 46 -13.27 0.36 9.41
CA SER A 46 -13.37 -0.68 8.38
C SER A 46 -12.02 -1.37 8.08
N ILE A 47 -10.93 -0.61 8.03
CA ILE A 47 -9.57 -1.13 7.79
C ILE A 47 -9.08 -1.91 9.01
N VAL A 48 -9.32 -1.36 10.21
CA VAL A 48 -8.92 -1.99 11.47
C VAL A 48 -9.67 -3.32 11.66
N ASP A 49 -10.98 -3.31 11.45
CA ASP A 49 -11.84 -4.50 11.58
C ASP A 49 -11.44 -5.54 10.52
N ALA A 50 -11.24 -5.15 9.26
CA ALA A 50 -10.78 -6.06 8.21
C ALA A 50 -9.41 -6.70 8.50
N PHE A 51 -8.51 -6.00 9.18
CA PHE A 51 -7.23 -6.59 9.62
C PHE A 51 -7.44 -7.60 10.75
N LYS A 52 -8.25 -7.25 11.76
CA LYS A 52 -8.61 -8.13 12.88
C LYS A 52 -9.30 -9.40 12.41
N ASP A 53 -10.19 -9.27 11.43
CA ASP A 53 -10.94 -10.36 10.82
C ASP A 53 -10.12 -11.12 9.76
N HIS A 54 -8.82 -10.83 9.63
CA HIS A 54 -7.90 -11.47 8.68
C HIS A 54 -8.28 -11.33 7.20
N GLN A 55 -9.14 -10.37 6.87
CA GLN A 55 -9.54 -10.04 5.50
C GLN A 55 -8.48 -9.19 4.79
N LEU A 56 -7.76 -8.36 5.54
CA LEU A 56 -6.66 -7.53 5.07
C LEU A 56 -5.32 -8.06 5.60
N GLY A 57 -4.58 -8.77 4.73
CA GLY A 57 -3.29 -9.38 5.08
C GLY A 57 -2.06 -8.63 4.56
N MET A 58 -2.20 -7.36 4.17
CA MET A 58 -1.13 -6.56 3.57
C MET A 58 -0.71 -5.43 4.50
N LEU A 59 0.60 -5.20 4.60
CA LEU A 59 1.14 -4.02 5.28
C LEU A 59 0.99 -2.77 4.41
N PRO A 60 0.83 -1.58 5.01
CA PRO A 60 0.69 -0.33 4.28
C PRO A 60 2.04 0.10 3.70
N ARG A 61 2.36 -0.40 2.51
CA ARG A 61 3.58 -0.05 1.79
C ARG A 61 3.25 0.61 0.48
N GLY A 62 4.06 1.60 0.14
CA GLY A 62 4.02 2.31 -1.11
C GLY A 62 5.28 3.12 -1.30
N GLY A 63 5.35 3.82 -2.43
CA GLY A 63 6.48 4.66 -2.76
C GLY A 63 6.21 5.45 -4.03
N VAL A 64 7.11 6.39 -4.31
CA VAL A 64 7.10 7.20 -5.54
C VAL A 64 8.45 7.12 -6.23
N ALA A 65 8.46 7.31 -7.55
CA ALA A 65 9.69 7.44 -8.32
C ALA A 65 9.56 8.58 -9.33
N CYS A 66 10.52 9.51 -9.28
CA CYS A 66 10.70 10.57 -10.27
C CYS A 66 12.03 10.40 -10.99
N LEU A 67 12.10 10.95 -12.21
CA LEU A 67 13.33 10.99 -13.00
C LEU A 67 14.04 12.34 -12.73
N LEU A 68 15.31 12.31 -12.33
CA LEU A 68 16.11 13.49 -11.98
C LEU A 68 16.91 14.09 -13.16
N GLU A 69 16.54 13.79 -14.40
CA GLU A 69 17.39 14.07 -15.57
C GLU A 69 17.71 15.55 -15.81
N LYS A 70 18.99 15.81 -16.15
CA LYS A 70 19.40 17.02 -16.88
C LYS A 70 18.94 16.89 -18.33
N LYS A 71 17.94 17.68 -18.73
CA LYS A 71 17.35 17.67 -20.08
C LYS A 71 18.40 17.60 -21.19
N ASN A 72 18.35 16.56 -22.02
CA ASN A 72 18.80 16.68 -23.39
C ASN A 72 17.61 17.25 -24.19
N PRO A 73 17.72 18.41 -24.87
CA PRO A 73 16.60 19.06 -25.57
C PRO A 73 15.91 18.20 -26.64
N LYS A 74 16.54 17.07 -27.01
CA LYS A 74 16.07 16.12 -28.01
C LYS A 74 15.24 14.97 -27.43
N ASP A 75 15.07 14.86 -26.12
CA ASP A 75 14.32 13.74 -25.55
C ASP A 75 12.81 13.93 -25.79
N PRO A 76 12.19 13.13 -26.68
CA PRO A 76 10.84 13.36 -27.10
C PRO A 76 9.87 12.77 -26.08
N VAL A 77 8.94 13.62 -25.63
CA VAL A 77 7.70 13.26 -24.93
C VAL A 77 7.89 12.81 -23.48
N GLN A 78 7.28 13.58 -22.55
CA GLN A 78 7.08 13.13 -21.18
C GLN A 78 6.35 11.78 -21.21
N ARG A 79 7.07 10.70 -20.88
CA ARG A 79 6.46 9.38 -20.80
C ARG A 79 5.37 9.39 -19.74
N PRO A 80 4.17 8.88 -20.04
CA PRO A 80 3.11 8.77 -19.06
C PRO A 80 3.58 8.02 -17.82
N LYS A 81 3.17 8.52 -16.67
CA LYS A 81 3.51 7.90 -15.39
C LYS A 81 2.48 6.84 -15.07
N LYS A 82 2.89 5.83 -14.32
CA LYS A 82 2.11 4.62 -14.08
C LYS A 82 2.00 4.33 -12.60
N ALA A 83 0.88 3.70 -12.24
CA ALA A 83 0.71 3.08 -10.95
C ALA A 83 1.22 1.63 -11.00
N TYR A 84 1.74 1.15 -9.88
CA TYR A 84 2.24 -0.20 -9.71
C TYR A 84 1.63 -0.82 -8.45
N CYS A 85 1.23 -2.08 -8.56
CA CYS A 85 0.93 -2.95 -7.42
C CYS A 85 1.72 -4.23 -7.64
N PHE A 86 2.98 -4.23 -7.18
CA PHE A 86 4.05 -5.18 -7.55
C PHE A 86 4.45 -5.14 -9.04
N LEU A 87 3.47 -5.18 -9.94
CA LEU A 87 3.62 -5.05 -11.39
C LEU A 87 2.96 -3.77 -11.90
N PRO A 88 3.31 -3.29 -13.11
CA PRO A 88 2.67 -2.13 -13.71
C PRO A 88 1.16 -2.36 -13.89
N LEU A 89 0.36 -1.41 -13.43
CA LEU A 89 -1.07 -1.40 -13.72
C LEU A 89 -1.29 -0.84 -15.14
N PRO A 90 -2.30 -1.33 -15.88
CA PRO A 90 -2.58 -0.94 -17.27
C PRO A 90 -3.33 0.40 -17.37
N PHE A 91 -3.03 1.34 -16.48
CA PHE A 91 -3.54 2.71 -16.55
C PHE A 91 -2.43 3.69 -16.20
N GLU A 92 -2.59 4.90 -16.72
CA GLU A 92 -1.69 6.02 -16.48
C GLU A 92 -2.17 6.82 -15.27
N THR A 93 -1.22 7.35 -14.52
CA THR A 93 -1.49 8.34 -13.49
C THR A 93 -1.39 9.73 -14.09
N ASN A 94 -2.26 10.64 -13.68
CA ASN A 94 -2.13 12.07 -13.98
C ASN A 94 -1.12 12.79 -13.06
N LEU A 95 -0.16 12.04 -12.50
CA LEU A 95 0.88 12.55 -11.62
C LEU A 95 2.21 12.67 -12.38
N PRO A 96 3.10 13.60 -12.01
CA PRO A 96 4.42 13.72 -12.63
C PRO A 96 5.41 12.61 -12.19
N VAL A 97 4.96 11.65 -11.40
CA VAL A 97 5.77 10.56 -10.83
C VAL A 97 5.10 9.21 -10.99
N HIS A 98 5.91 8.15 -11.03
CA HIS A 98 5.37 6.80 -10.87
C HIS A 98 5.00 6.58 -9.40
N ILE A 99 3.92 5.87 -9.15
CA ILE A 99 3.48 5.49 -7.80
C ILE A 99 3.42 3.98 -7.64
N ASN A 100 3.81 3.48 -6.47
CA ASN A 100 3.68 2.09 -6.09
C ASN A 100 2.88 2.00 -4.79
N GLY A 101 2.07 0.96 -4.66
CA GLY A 101 1.38 0.66 -3.41
C GLY A 101 0.87 -0.78 -3.37
N HIS A 102 0.71 -1.31 -2.16
CA HIS A 102 -0.04 -2.56 -1.92
C HIS A 102 -1.55 -2.34 -2.09
N PHE A 103 -1.96 -1.90 -3.27
CA PHE A 103 -3.34 -1.57 -3.56
C PHE A 103 -4.23 -2.82 -3.60
N ALA A 104 -5.46 -2.69 -3.09
CA ALA A 104 -6.54 -3.59 -3.41
C ALA A 104 -6.94 -3.39 -4.88
N LEU A 105 -6.99 -4.47 -5.65
CA LEU A 105 -7.32 -4.47 -7.08
C LEU A 105 -8.66 -5.16 -7.31
N ASP A 106 -9.31 -4.87 -8.45
CA ASP A 106 -10.53 -5.56 -8.88
C ASP A 106 -10.34 -7.08 -9.07
N HIS A 107 -11.43 -7.84 -8.91
CA HIS A 107 -11.38 -9.31 -8.78
C HIS A 107 -11.07 -10.06 -10.09
N GLU A 108 -11.48 -9.54 -11.24
CA GLU A 108 -11.41 -10.29 -12.51
C GLU A 108 -10.10 -10.09 -13.27
N ALA A 109 -9.67 -8.83 -13.43
CA ALA A 109 -8.54 -8.53 -14.31
C ALA A 109 -7.31 -8.01 -13.54
N ARG A 110 -7.48 -7.57 -12.29
CA ARG A 110 -6.47 -6.87 -11.49
C ARG A 110 -5.87 -5.69 -12.26
N ARG A 111 -6.69 -5.05 -13.09
CA ARG A 111 -6.29 -3.99 -14.02
C ARG A 111 -6.57 -2.62 -13.44
N ASN A 112 -7.50 -2.52 -12.50
CA ASN A 112 -7.85 -1.28 -11.84
C ASN A 112 -7.76 -1.41 -10.32
N LEU A 113 -7.72 -0.26 -9.66
CA LEU A 113 -7.90 -0.19 -8.21
C LEU A 113 -9.33 -0.61 -7.84
N TRP A 114 -9.48 -1.23 -6.68
CA TRP A 114 -10.79 -1.58 -6.13
C TRP A 114 -11.64 -0.33 -5.93
N ILE A 115 -12.84 -0.35 -6.52
CA ILE A 115 -13.89 0.64 -6.33
C ILE A 115 -15.09 -0.11 -5.79
N ASP A 116 -15.56 0.29 -4.60
CA ASP A 116 -16.77 -0.25 -4.01
C ASP A 116 -18.01 0.07 -4.85
N GLU A 117 -19.04 -0.76 -4.74
CA GLU A 117 -20.35 -0.46 -5.32
C GLU A 117 -20.95 0.80 -4.69
N VAL A 118 -21.66 1.58 -5.50
CA VAL A 118 -22.25 2.86 -5.07
C VAL A 118 -23.19 2.61 -3.89
N GLY A 119 -22.90 3.24 -2.74
CA GLY A 119 -23.68 3.10 -1.51
C GLY A 119 -23.19 2.02 -0.54
N HIS A 120 -22.24 1.17 -0.94
CA HIS A 120 -21.66 0.12 -0.11
C HIS A 120 -20.14 0.30 0.03
N GLY A 121 -19.73 1.35 0.76
CA GLY A 121 -18.31 1.53 1.11
C GLY A 121 -17.75 0.32 1.88
N GLY A 122 -16.50 -0.01 1.59
CA GLY A 122 -15.83 -1.20 2.09
C GLY A 122 -14.36 -0.94 2.44
N TYR A 123 -13.78 -1.87 3.22
CA TYR A 123 -12.41 -1.73 3.71
C TYR A 123 -11.37 -1.63 2.58
N ARG A 124 -11.68 -2.09 1.36
CA ARG A 124 -10.75 -2.08 0.23
C ARG A 124 -10.60 -0.69 -0.40
N SER A 125 -11.69 0.03 -0.65
CA SER A 125 -11.56 1.42 -1.11
C SER A 125 -11.06 2.32 0.00
N ASP A 126 -11.45 2.07 1.26
CA ASP A 126 -10.87 2.76 2.41
C ASP A 126 -9.36 2.53 2.51
N TRP A 127 -8.90 1.30 2.31
CA TRP A 127 -7.48 0.95 2.27
C TRP A 127 -6.73 1.67 1.16
N ASN A 128 -7.25 1.63 -0.07
CA ASN A 128 -6.64 2.35 -1.20
C ASN A 128 -6.56 3.85 -0.95
N SER A 129 -7.62 4.43 -0.37
CA SER A 129 -7.68 5.84 -0.01
C SER A 129 -6.61 6.19 1.02
N ALA A 130 -6.48 5.39 2.08
CA ALA A 130 -5.47 5.59 3.11
C ALA A 130 -4.04 5.46 2.56
N LEU A 131 -3.78 4.47 1.70
CA LEU A 131 -2.48 4.33 1.03
C LEU A 131 -2.12 5.57 0.19
N LEU A 132 -3.09 6.10 -0.55
CA LEU A 132 -2.85 7.28 -1.39
C LEU A 132 -2.68 8.55 -0.55
N SER A 133 -3.53 8.76 0.45
CA SER A 133 -3.58 10.00 1.23
C SER A 133 -2.47 10.15 2.24
N ASP A 134 -1.91 9.03 2.72
CA ASP A 134 -0.93 9.04 3.80
C ASP A 134 0.40 8.48 3.29
N VAL A 135 0.48 7.21 2.90
CA VAL A 135 1.75 6.58 2.49
C VAL A 135 2.33 7.24 1.23
N VAL A 136 1.58 7.24 0.13
CA VAL A 136 2.06 7.77 -1.16
C VAL A 136 2.24 9.29 -1.07
N ALA A 137 1.35 10.00 -0.38
CA ALA A 137 1.47 11.44 -0.16
C ALA A 137 2.75 11.79 0.63
N SER A 138 3.03 11.09 1.73
CA SER A 138 4.24 11.32 2.53
C SER A 138 5.52 11.00 1.73
N CYS A 139 5.51 9.90 0.96
CA CYS A 139 6.60 9.60 0.02
C CYS A 139 6.78 10.69 -1.04
N TYR A 140 5.69 11.22 -1.59
CA TYR A 140 5.72 12.30 -2.58
C TYR A 140 6.29 13.60 -2.00
N LEU A 141 5.84 14.00 -0.80
CA LEU A 141 6.37 15.17 -0.10
C LEU A 141 7.86 15.02 0.20
N THR A 142 8.27 13.87 0.73
CA THR A 142 9.68 13.56 1.01
C THR A 142 10.50 13.68 -0.27
N MET A 143 10.05 13.02 -1.35
CA MET A 143 10.72 13.11 -2.65
C MET A 143 10.81 14.56 -3.15
N LEU A 144 9.75 15.38 -3.02
CA LEU A 144 9.81 16.80 -3.42
C LEU A 144 10.82 17.62 -2.61
N VAL A 145 11.01 17.30 -1.32
CA VAL A 145 12.03 17.95 -0.49
C VAL A 145 13.42 17.52 -0.96
N GLU A 146 13.65 16.23 -1.15
CA GLU A 146 14.93 15.69 -1.59
C GLU A 146 15.32 16.17 -2.98
N VAL A 147 14.40 16.21 -3.95
CA VAL A 147 14.72 16.68 -5.33
C VAL A 147 15.24 18.12 -5.35
N ARG A 148 14.85 18.97 -4.38
CA ARG A 148 15.39 20.34 -4.28
C ARG A 148 16.88 20.35 -3.98
N THR A 149 17.43 19.33 -3.33
CA THR A 149 18.87 19.22 -3.07
C THR A 149 19.66 18.77 -4.30
N PHE A 150 18.97 18.29 -5.35
CA PHE A 150 19.57 17.90 -6.62
C PHE A 150 19.48 18.98 -7.71
N SER A 151 18.76 20.08 -7.44
CA SER A 151 18.54 21.19 -8.37
C SER A 151 19.59 22.29 -8.25
#